data_AF-A0A1A9HNK5-F1
#
_entry.id   AF-A0A1A9HNK5-F1
#
_cell.length_a   1.000
_cell.length_b   1.000
_cell.length_c   1.000
_cell.angle_alpha   90.00
_cell.angle_beta   90.00
_cell.angle_gamma   90.00
#
_symmetry.space_group_name_H-M   'P 1'
#
loop_
_entity.id
_entity.type
_entity.pdbx_description
1 polymer ?
#
loop_
_entity_poly.entity_id
_entity_poly.type
_entity_poly.pdbx_seq_one_letter_code
_entity_poly.pdbx_strand_id
1 'polypeptide(L)'
;MLTADQVLDQQKNLQASWFGLTAKAFEGYEKLVELNLQVAKTALGEAAETAQQAITVKDPQELWALQTALLQPSAEKAVAYSRHLYDIATSTSSEFVKLAESQVADAQVKFGAVVDNATKNAPAGTENAVALVKSAVAAANNAYESLHKAAKQATDIAESNFNAVTSTAVKATQTATRSAKRAAA
;
A
#
# COMPACT_ATOMS: atom_id res chain seq x y z
N MET A 1 38.66 -8.57 -7.91
CA MET A 1 38.62 -7.48 -6.90
C MET A 1 37.61 -6.46 -7.36
N LEU A 2 36.76 -5.92 -6.47
CA LEU A 2 35.93 -4.75 -6.81
C LEU A 2 36.88 -3.58 -7.11
N THR A 3 36.80 -2.99 -8.28
CA THR A 3 37.62 -1.81 -8.61
C THR A 3 37.08 -0.59 -7.86
N ALA A 4 37.92 0.41 -7.58
CA ALA A 4 37.49 1.66 -6.94
C ALA A 4 36.32 2.32 -7.70
N ASP A 5 36.30 2.20 -9.02
CA ASP A 5 35.22 2.67 -9.89
C ASP A 5 33.89 1.93 -9.61
N GLN A 6 33.92 0.61 -9.39
CA GLN A 6 32.72 -0.17 -9.06
C GLN A 6 32.11 0.21 -7.70
N VAL A 7 32.94 0.61 -6.72
CA VAL A 7 32.49 1.09 -5.41
C VAL A 7 31.84 2.47 -5.54
N LEU A 8 32.45 3.38 -6.30
CA LEU A 8 31.91 4.72 -6.56
C LEU A 8 30.57 4.66 -7.30
N ASP A 9 30.45 3.78 -8.30
CA ASP A 9 29.20 3.59 -9.04
C ASP A 9 28.09 2.97 -8.17
N GLN A 10 28.44 2.03 -7.28
CA GLN A 10 27.49 1.52 -6.28
C GLN A 10 26.99 2.63 -5.34
N GLN A 11 27.90 3.50 -4.89
CA GLN A 11 27.55 4.59 -3.99
C GLN A 11 26.63 5.62 -4.67
N LYS A 12 26.87 5.94 -5.95
CA LYS A 12 26.00 6.79 -6.77
C LYS A 12 24.61 6.16 -6.97
N ASN A 13 24.55 4.86 -7.27
CA ASN A 13 23.27 4.16 -7.46
C ASN A 13 22.46 4.10 -6.16
N LEU A 14 23.12 3.86 -5.03
CA LEU A 14 22.49 3.96 -3.70
C LEU A 14 21.91 5.36 -3.48
N GLN A 15 22.69 6.41 -3.75
CA GLN A 15 22.25 7.78 -3.57
C GLN A 15 21.05 8.14 -4.46
N ALA A 16 21.08 7.77 -5.74
CA ALA A 16 19.96 7.95 -6.66
C ALA A 16 18.70 7.21 -6.20
N SER A 17 18.87 5.98 -5.68
CA SER A 17 17.77 5.17 -5.15
C SER A 17 17.11 5.81 -3.93
N TRP A 18 17.90 6.39 -3.01
CA TRP A 18 17.38 7.10 -1.84
C TRP A 18 16.57 8.34 -2.21
N PHE A 19 17.04 9.13 -3.17
CA PHE A 19 16.28 10.28 -3.66
C PHE A 19 15.00 9.84 -4.38
N GLY A 20 15.05 8.76 -5.17
CA GLY A 20 13.87 8.17 -5.80
C GLY A 20 12.81 7.73 -4.79
N LEU A 21 13.21 7.01 -3.73
CA LEU A 21 12.30 6.61 -2.65
C LEU A 21 11.72 7.81 -1.91
N THR A 22 12.53 8.82 -1.64
CA THR A 22 12.08 10.05 -0.97
C THR A 22 11.02 10.77 -1.81
N ALA A 23 11.28 10.91 -3.12
CA ALA A 23 10.30 11.48 -4.05
C ALA A 23 8.99 10.67 -4.07
N LYS A 24 9.06 9.34 -4.04
CA LYS A 24 7.85 8.48 -3.96
C LYS A 24 7.09 8.60 -2.65
N ALA A 25 7.79 8.77 -1.53
CA ALA A 25 7.15 9.04 -0.25
C ALA A 25 6.41 10.39 -0.26
N PHE A 26 7.02 11.43 -0.86
CA PHE A 26 6.37 12.73 -1.06
C PHE A 26 5.16 12.63 -1.99
N GLU A 27 5.25 11.89 -3.09
CA GLU A 27 4.10 11.64 -3.99
C GLU A 27 2.93 10.96 -3.24
N GLY A 28 3.23 10.01 -2.35
CA GLY A 28 2.22 9.40 -1.47
C GLY A 28 1.56 10.40 -0.52
N TYR A 29 2.35 11.33 0.06
CA TYR A 29 1.82 12.40 0.91
C TYR A 29 0.95 13.39 0.11
N GLU A 30 1.37 13.77 -1.10
CA GLU A 30 0.59 14.62 -1.99
C GLU A 30 -0.78 14.02 -2.29
N LYS A 31 -0.84 12.72 -2.62
CA LYS A 31 -2.11 12.00 -2.83
C LYS A 31 -2.98 11.98 -1.58
N LEU A 32 -2.39 11.88 -0.39
CA LEU A 32 -3.12 11.93 0.87
C LEU A 32 -3.72 13.32 1.12
N VAL A 33 -2.97 14.39 0.84
CA VAL A 33 -3.48 15.77 0.92
C VAL A 33 -4.60 15.99 -0.11
N GLU A 34 -4.41 15.54 -1.34
CA GLU A 34 -5.40 15.61 -2.41
C GLU A 34 -6.71 14.90 -2.01
N LEU A 35 -6.62 13.69 -1.47
CA LEU A 35 -7.78 12.95 -0.95
C LEU A 35 -8.53 13.74 0.13
N ASN A 36 -7.81 14.33 1.11
CA ASN A 36 -8.45 15.12 2.16
C ASN A 36 -9.12 16.39 1.62
N LEU A 37 -8.51 17.06 0.64
CA LEU A 37 -9.12 18.21 -0.04
C LEU A 37 -10.37 17.80 -0.82
N GLN A 38 -10.35 16.67 -1.51
CA GLN A 38 -11.52 16.14 -2.22
C GLN A 38 -12.67 15.82 -1.28
N VAL A 39 -12.38 15.19 -0.13
CA VAL A 39 -13.38 14.93 0.92
C VAL A 39 -13.94 16.23 1.48
N ALA A 40 -13.10 17.20 1.81
CA ALA A 40 -13.55 18.50 2.32
C ALA A 40 -14.44 19.23 1.31
N LYS A 41 -14.05 19.25 0.03
CA LYS A 41 -14.84 19.86 -1.05
C LYS A 41 -16.19 19.17 -1.23
N THR A 42 -16.20 17.83 -1.18
CA THR A 42 -17.43 17.03 -1.27
C THR A 42 -18.34 17.32 -0.08
N ALA A 43 -17.82 17.30 1.15
CA ALA A 43 -18.57 17.59 2.35
C ALA A 43 -19.16 19.02 2.36
N LEU A 44 -18.41 20.01 1.85
CA LEU A 44 -18.93 21.38 1.69
C LEU A 44 -20.09 21.46 0.71
N GLY A 45 -19.99 20.77 -0.44
CA GLY A 45 -21.08 20.70 -1.41
C GLY A 45 -22.34 20.05 -0.84
N GLU A 46 -22.16 18.92 -0.15
CA GLU A 46 -23.26 18.21 0.53
C GLU A 46 -23.89 19.03 1.64
N ALA A 47 -23.10 19.77 2.42
CA ALA A 47 -23.62 20.66 3.46
C ALA A 47 -24.47 21.80 2.85
N ALA A 48 -24.04 22.38 1.73
CA ALA A 48 -24.80 23.40 1.02
C ALA A 48 -26.13 22.84 0.48
N GLU A 49 -26.09 21.65 -0.13
CA GLU A 49 -27.30 20.97 -0.62
C GLU A 49 -28.25 20.63 0.53
N THR A 50 -27.72 20.10 1.64
CA THR A 50 -28.49 19.78 2.84
C THR A 50 -29.15 21.02 3.43
N ALA A 51 -28.42 22.14 3.52
CA ALA A 51 -28.96 23.41 4.01
C ALA A 51 -30.09 23.92 3.12
N GLN A 52 -29.93 23.81 1.79
CA GLN A 52 -30.99 24.16 0.84
C GLN A 52 -32.22 23.26 1.00
N GLN A 53 -32.03 21.94 1.09
CA GLN A 53 -33.10 20.99 1.29
C GLN A 53 -33.85 21.25 2.60
N ALA A 54 -33.13 21.51 3.70
CA ALA A 54 -33.70 21.80 5.01
C ALA A 54 -34.62 23.04 5.01
N ILE A 55 -34.30 24.08 4.22
CA ILE A 55 -35.14 25.29 4.10
C ILE A 55 -36.41 25.01 3.26
N THR A 56 -36.37 24.00 2.39
CA THR A 56 -37.51 23.66 1.51
C THR A 56 -38.47 22.62 2.08
N VAL A 57 -38.14 21.99 3.22
CA VAL A 57 -38.99 21.00 3.90
C VAL A 57 -40.30 21.64 4.33
N LYS A 58 -41.43 21.02 3.94
CA LYS A 58 -42.79 21.54 4.16
C LYS A 58 -43.52 20.85 5.31
N ASP A 59 -43.12 19.64 5.65
CA ASP A 59 -43.76 18.85 6.69
C ASP A 59 -42.75 17.96 7.47
N PRO A 60 -43.15 17.43 8.64
CA PRO A 60 -42.29 16.56 9.43
C PRO A 60 -41.87 15.27 8.71
N GLN A 61 -42.65 14.75 7.75
CA GLN A 61 -42.30 13.54 7.00
C GLN A 61 -41.13 13.81 6.04
N GLU A 62 -41.13 14.96 5.38
CA GLU A 62 -40.02 15.44 4.55
C GLU A 62 -38.74 15.67 5.38
N LEU A 63 -38.87 16.14 6.63
CA LEU A 63 -37.73 16.28 7.55
C LEU A 63 -37.10 14.93 7.92
N TRP A 64 -37.94 13.92 8.18
CA TRP A 64 -37.47 12.56 8.46
C TRP A 64 -36.80 11.90 7.24
N ALA A 65 -37.34 12.13 6.05
CA ALA A 65 -36.74 11.68 4.80
C ALA A 65 -35.35 12.31 4.58
N LEU A 66 -35.21 13.61 4.88
CA LEU A 66 -33.92 14.31 4.84
C LEU A 66 -32.92 13.71 5.84
N GLN A 67 -33.33 13.49 7.09
CA GLN A 67 -32.46 12.88 8.11
C GLN A 67 -31.97 11.48 7.70
N THR A 68 -32.84 10.67 7.10
CA THR A 68 -32.45 9.32 6.64
C THR A 68 -31.51 9.37 5.44
N ALA A 69 -31.75 10.27 4.49
CA ALA A 69 -30.90 10.48 3.33
C ALA A 69 -29.46 10.90 3.71
N LEU A 70 -29.29 11.70 4.78
CA LEU A 70 -27.97 12.12 5.27
C LEU A 70 -27.17 11.00 5.94
N LEU A 71 -27.87 10.08 6.62
CA LEU A 71 -27.21 9.00 7.37
C LEU A 71 -26.81 7.82 6.48
N GLN A 72 -27.56 7.58 5.40
CA GLN A 72 -27.38 6.42 4.53
C GLN A 72 -25.99 6.34 3.84
N PRO A 73 -25.40 7.42 3.29
CA PRO A 73 -24.12 7.34 2.60
C PRO A 73 -22.89 7.40 3.53
N SER A 74 -23.06 7.54 4.85
CA SER A 74 -21.94 7.72 5.80
C SER A 74 -20.96 6.54 5.83
N ALA A 75 -21.45 5.30 5.87
CA ALA A 75 -20.60 4.11 5.80
C ALA A 75 -19.91 3.98 4.45
N GLU A 76 -20.62 4.21 3.36
CA GLU A 76 -20.07 4.09 2.00
C GLU A 76 -18.92 5.08 1.81
N LYS A 77 -19.07 6.32 2.29
CA LYS A 77 -18.02 7.34 2.31
C LYS A 77 -16.82 6.95 3.17
N ALA A 78 -17.05 6.42 4.37
CA ALA A 78 -15.98 5.98 5.25
C ALA A 78 -15.20 4.79 4.67
N VAL A 79 -15.91 3.84 4.03
CA VAL A 79 -15.32 2.71 3.32
C VAL A 79 -14.52 3.18 2.11
N ALA A 80 -15.08 4.10 1.30
CA ALA A 80 -14.38 4.67 0.15
C ALA A 80 -13.10 5.41 0.58
N TYR A 81 -13.17 6.25 1.61
CA TYR A 81 -11.99 6.93 2.16
C TYR A 81 -10.93 5.93 2.63
N SER A 82 -11.34 4.88 3.34
CA SER A 82 -10.43 3.82 3.80
C SER A 82 -9.80 3.06 2.63
N ARG A 83 -10.55 2.79 1.54
CA ARG A 83 -10.00 2.19 0.31
C ARG A 83 -8.96 3.09 -0.32
N HIS A 84 -9.27 4.38 -0.48
CA HIS A 84 -8.32 5.32 -1.06
C HIS A 84 -7.05 5.45 -0.21
N LEU A 85 -7.16 5.45 1.12
CA LEU A 85 -5.98 5.39 2.00
C LEU A 85 -5.17 4.11 1.81
N TYR A 86 -5.84 2.96 1.69
CA TYR A 86 -5.18 1.68 1.42
C TYR A 86 -4.46 1.69 0.06
N ASP A 87 -5.08 2.22 -0.99
CA ASP A 87 -4.50 2.32 -2.32
C ASP A 87 -3.27 3.25 -2.34
N ILE A 88 -3.32 4.38 -1.61
CA ILE A 88 -2.18 5.29 -1.46
C ILE A 88 -1.03 4.59 -0.74
N ALA A 89 -1.31 3.92 0.39
CA ALA A 89 -0.30 3.23 1.17
C ALA A 89 0.35 2.09 0.37
N THR A 90 -0.46 1.24 -0.26
CA THR A 90 0.02 0.09 -1.04
C THR A 90 0.77 0.51 -2.30
N SER A 91 0.29 1.51 -3.04
CA SER A 91 1.03 2.04 -4.20
C SER A 91 2.37 2.64 -3.80
N THR A 92 2.43 3.35 -2.67
CA THR A 92 3.68 3.90 -2.13
C THR A 92 4.63 2.78 -1.71
N SER A 93 4.18 1.79 -0.92
CA SER A 93 5.01 0.66 -0.47
C SER A 93 5.45 -0.26 -1.61
N SER A 94 4.65 -0.43 -2.65
CA SER A 94 5.01 -1.22 -3.85
C SER A 94 6.27 -0.67 -4.52
N GLU A 95 6.47 0.65 -4.56
CA GLU A 95 7.67 1.25 -5.15
C GLU A 95 8.94 0.89 -4.35
N PHE A 96 8.84 0.76 -3.02
CA PHE A 96 9.94 0.25 -2.19
C PHE A 96 10.25 -1.22 -2.50
N VAL A 97 9.21 -2.05 -2.67
CA VAL A 97 9.37 -3.47 -3.03
C VAL A 97 10.04 -3.62 -4.39
N LYS A 98 9.60 -2.87 -5.40
CA LYS A 98 10.20 -2.89 -6.74
C LYS A 98 11.69 -2.50 -6.71
N LEU A 99 12.07 -1.51 -5.91
CA LEU A 99 13.48 -1.15 -5.76
C LEU A 99 14.28 -2.28 -5.10
N ALA A 100 13.74 -2.91 -4.06
CA ALA A 100 14.38 -4.05 -3.41
C ALA A 100 14.53 -5.24 -4.39
N GLU A 101 13.50 -5.55 -5.17
CA GLU A 101 13.53 -6.56 -6.22
C GLU A 101 14.59 -6.26 -7.28
N SER A 102 14.67 -5.02 -7.75
CA SER A 102 15.71 -4.57 -8.69
C SER A 102 17.10 -4.78 -8.12
N GLN A 103 17.32 -4.46 -6.85
CA GLN A 103 18.63 -4.59 -6.21
C GLN A 103 19.04 -6.06 -6.00
N VAL A 104 18.06 -6.93 -5.69
CA VAL A 104 18.26 -8.38 -5.60
C VAL A 104 18.57 -8.97 -6.97
N ALA A 105 17.85 -8.57 -8.02
CA ALA A 105 18.11 -9.00 -9.39
C ALA A 105 19.53 -8.61 -9.85
N ASP A 106 19.94 -7.36 -9.60
CA ASP A 106 21.30 -6.89 -9.88
C ASP A 106 22.36 -7.70 -9.13
N ALA A 107 22.11 -8.04 -7.86
CA ALA A 107 23.01 -8.86 -7.06
C ALA A 107 23.11 -10.29 -7.61
N GLN A 108 22.00 -10.89 -8.05
CA GLN A 108 21.99 -12.21 -8.69
C GLN A 108 22.80 -12.22 -10.00
N VAL A 109 22.65 -11.21 -10.86
CA VAL A 109 23.43 -11.10 -12.10
C VAL A 109 24.92 -10.98 -11.80
N LYS A 110 25.30 -10.11 -10.87
CA LYS A 110 26.71 -9.93 -10.46
C LYS A 110 27.29 -11.20 -9.85
N PHE A 111 26.52 -11.89 -9.00
CA PHE A 111 26.93 -13.15 -8.42
C PHE A 111 27.12 -14.24 -9.48
N GLY A 112 26.18 -14.36 -10.42
CA GLY A 112 26.29 -15.28 -11.56
C GLY A 112 27.56 -15.03 -12.37
N ALA A 113 27.86 -13.77 -12.67
CA ALA A 113 29.08 -13.40 -13.38
C ALA A 113 30.37 -13.78 -12.61
N VAL A 114 30.37 -13.62 -11.28
CA VAL A 114 31.50 -14.03 -10.43
C VAL A 114 31.65 -15.56 -10.42
N VAL A 115 30.56 -16.31 -10.30
CA VAL A 115 30.56 -17.77 -10.34
C VAL A 115 31.03 -18.29 -11.70
N ASP A 116 30.53 -17.72 -12.80
CA ASP A 116 30.94 -18.07 -14.17
C ASP A 116 32.43 -17.78 -14.40
N ASN A 117 32.93 -16.64 -13.89
CA ASN A 117 34.34 -16.29 -14.01
C ASN A 117 35.22 -17.22 -13.17
N ALA A 118 34.79 -17.54 -11.94
CA ALA A 118 35.52 -18.43 -11.05
C ALA A 118 35.56 -19.87 -11.59
N THR A 119 34.46 -20.39 -12.13
CA THR A 119 34.38 -21.76 -12.69
C THR A 119 35.19 -21.90 -13.98
N LYS A 120 35.20 -20.88 -14.85
CA LYS A 120 36.03 -20.88 -16.07
C LYS A 120 37.53 -20.80 -15.80
N ASN A 121 37.93 -20.28 -14.65
CA ASN A 121 39.34 -20.09 -14.26
C ASN A 121 39.75 -20.97 -13.07
N ALA A 122 38.95 -21.97 -12.67
CA ALA A 122 39.20 -22.76 -11.47
C ALA A 122 40.31 -23.83 -11.69
N PRO A 123 41.41 -23.83 -10.90
CA PRO A 123 42.33 -24.96 -10.85
C PRO A 123 41.69 -26.20 -10.20
N ALA A 124 42.28 -27.38 -10.43
CA ALA A 124 41.87 -28.60 -9.75
C ALA A 124 41.95 -28.44 -8.21
N GLY A 125 40.93 -28.91 -7.47
CA GLY A 125 40.85 -28.80 -6.00
C GLY A 125 39.84 -27.78 -5.45
N THR A 126 38.93 -27.26 -6.27
CA THR A 126 37.93 -26.23 -5.89
C THR A 126 36.57 -26.79 -5.45
N GLU A 127 36.44 -28.10 -5.27
CA GLU A 127 35.18 -28.80 -4.96
C GLU A 127 34.48 -28.26 -3.69
N ASN A 128 35.26 -27.88 -2.66
CA ASN A 128 34.72 -27.28 -1.43
C ASN A 128 34.16 -25.87 -1.63
N ALA A 129 34.72 -25.08 -2.56
CA ALA A 129 34.21 -23.74 -2.87
C ALA A 129 32.88 -23.81 -3.64
N VAL A 130 32.72 -24.78 -4.53
CA VAL A 130 31.46 -25.05 -5.25
C VAL A 130 30.34 -25.46 -4.29
N ALA A 131 30.65 -26.27 -3.27
CA ALA A 131 29.69 -26.65 -2.24
C ALA A 131 29.19 -25.44 -1.42
N LEU A 132 30.10 -24.53 -1.04
CA LEU A 132 29.75 -23.29 -0.35
C LEU A 132 28.88 -22.36 -1.22
N VAL A 133 29.19 -22.23 -2.52
CA VAL A 133 28.37 -21.47 -3.47
C VAL A 133 26.96 -22.05 -3.58
N LYS A 134 26.83 -23.38 -3.74
CA LYS A 134 25.52 -24.04 -3.75
C LYS A 134 24.73 -23.80 -2.47
N SER A 135 25.39 -23.88 -1.30
CA SER A 135 24.76 -23.60 -0.01
C SER A 135 24.30 -22.15 0.10
N ALA A 136 25.08 -21.19 -0.39
CA ALA A 136 24.71 -19.78 -0.41
C ALA A 136 23.51 -19.51 -1.32
N VAL A 137 23.47 -20.15 -2.51
CA VAL A 137 22.31 -20.07 -3.43
C VAL A 137 21.06 -20.67 -2.79
N ALA A 138 21.18 -21.82 -2.13
CA ALA A 138 20.06 -22.43 -1.42
C ALA A 138 19.54 -21.55 -0.26
N ALA A 139 20.45 -20.95 0.51
CA ALA A 139 20.09 -20.00 1.57
C ALA A 139 19.40 -18.75 1.02
N ALA A 140 19.89 -18.19 -0.08
CA ALA A 140 19.27 -17.05 -0.75
C ALA A 140 17.86 -17.37 -1.27
N ASN A 141 17.66 -18.55 -1.88
CA ASN A 141 16.34 -18.98 -2.33
C ASN A 141 15.34 -19.15 -1.17
N ASN A 142 15.78 -19.75 -0.06
CA ASN A 142 14.96 -19.90 1.15
C ASN A 142 14.61 -18.53 1.77
N ALA A 143 15.56 -17.59 1.79
CA ALA A 143 15.33 -16.24 2.28
C ALA A 143 14.30 -15.49 1.40
N TYR A 144 14.41 -15.63 0.07
CA TYR A 144 13.47 -15.05 -0.88
C TYR A 144 12.05 -15.62 -0.69
N GLU A 145 11.92 -16.95 -0.58
CA GLU A 145 10.63 -17.60 -0.34
C GLU A 145 10.01 -17.17 1.01
N SER A 146 10.83 -17.05 2.06
CA SER A 146 10.40 -16.59 3.38
C SER A 146 9.92 -15.14 3.35
N LEU A 147 10.64 -14.26 2.66
CA LEU A 147 10.27 -12.86 2.49
C LEU A 147 8.94 -12.74 1.71
N HIS A 148 8.80 -13.52 0.63
CA HIS A 148 7.59 -13.54 -0.18
C HIS A 148 6.37 -14.04 0.61
N LYS A 149 6.52 -15.11 1.41
CA LYS A 149 5.48 -15.59 2.32
C LYS A 149 5.10 -14.54 3.37
N ALA A 150 6.08 -13.89 3.98
CA ALA A 150 5.83 -12.84 4.97
C ALA A 150 5.11 -11.64 4.36
N ALA A 151 5.52 -11.21 3.17
CA ALA A 151 4.85 -10.14 2.42
C ALA A 151 3.39 -10.50 2.13
N LYS A 152 3.14 -11.71 1.61
CA LYS A 152 1.78 -12.20 1.34
C LYS A 152 0.91 -12.25 2.59
N GLN A 153 1.45 -12.78 3.70
CA GLN A 153 0.73 -12.85 4.96
C GLN A 153 0.38 -11.45 5.50
N ALA A 154 1.29 -10.48 5.36
CA ALA A 154 1.02 -9.09 5.72
C ALA A 154 -0.10 -8.48 4.86
N THR A 155 -0.11 -8.76 3.56
CA THR A 155 -1.19 -8.33 2.65
C THR A 155 -2.54 -8.96 3.01
N ASP A 156 -2.58 -10.27 3.27
CA ASP A 156 -3.81 -10.99 3.64
C ASP A 156 -4.39 -10.45 4.97
N ILE A 157 -3.54 -10.14 5.96
CA ILE A 157 -3.95 -9.52 7.22
C ILE A 157 -4.53 -8.12 6.98
N ALA A 158 -3.89 -7.32 6.13
CA ALA A 158 -4.37 -5.98 5.80
C ALA A 158 -5.75 -6.04 5.12
N GLU A 159 -5.94 -6.94 4.15
CA GLU A 159 -7.21 -7.15 3.46
C GLU A 159 -8.31 -7.63 4.42
N SER A 160 -7.99 -8.57 5.32
CA SER A 160 -8.92 -9.03 6.35
C SER A 160 -9.38 -7.90 7.28
N ASN A 161 -8.44 -7.07 7.77
CA ASN A 161 -8.77 -5.92 8.62
C ASN A 161 -9.60 -4.89 7.87
N PHE A 162 -9.28 -4.65 6.60
CA PHE A 162 -10.05 -3.76 5.73
C PHE A 162 -11.51 -4.22 5.59
N ASN A 163 -11.72 -5.51 5.35
CA ASN A 163 -13.05 -6.11 5.24
C ASN A 163 -13.82 -6.04 6.58
N ALA A 164 -13.14 -6.24 7.70
CA ALA A 164 -13.75 -6.12 9.03
C ALA A 164 -14.21 -4.69 9.36
N VAL A 165 -13.37 -3.69 9.07
CA VAL A 165 -13.73 -2.27 9.22
C VAL A 165 -14.90 -1.91 8.32
N THR A 166 -14.88 -2.37 7.07
CA THR A 166 -15.97 -2.17 6.12
C THR A 166 -17.29 -2.76 6.64
N SER A 167 -17.27 -4.01 7.12
CA SER A 167 -18.46 -4.63 7.70
C SER A 167 -18.97 -3.87 8.93
N THR A 168 -18.08 -3.35 9.76
CA THR A 168 -18.43 -2.59 10.96
C THR A 168 -19.08 -1.27 10.61
N ALA A 169 -18.52 -0.53 9.65
CA ALA A 169 -19.09 0.71 9.14
C ALA A 169 -20.52 0.48 8.61
N VAL A 170 -20.71 -0.53 7.75
CA VAL A 170 -22.02 -0.88 7.19
C VAL A 170 -23.04 -1.21 8.29
N LYS A 171 -22.65 -2.01 9.29
CA LYS A 171 -23.53 -2.35 10.42
C LYS A 171 -23.91 -1.13 11.27
N ALA A 172 -22.96 -0.21 11.49
CA ALA A 172 -23.21 1.02 12.24
C ALA A 172 -24.25 1.90 11.53
N THR A 173 -24.11 2.10 10.22
CA THR A 173 -25.10 2.85 9.42
C THR A 173 -26.46 2.17 9.41
N GLN A 174 -26.53 0.84 9.23
CA GLN A 174 -27.78 0.10 9.31
C GLN A 174 -28.49 0.27 10.67
N THR A 175 -27.72 0.30 11.76
CA THR A 175 -28.25 0.52 13.11
C THR A 175 -28.78 1.93 13.28
N ALA A 176 -28.04 2.95 12.80
CA ALA A 176 -28.47 4.34 12.83
C ALA A 176 -29.75 4.57 12.02
N THR A 177 -29.83 4.01 10.80
CA THR A 177 -31.04 4.08 9.95
C THR A 177 -32.24 3.41 10.60
N ARG A 178 -32.05 2.25 11.26
CA ARG A 178 -33.14 1.58 12.01
C ARG A 178 -33.63 2.39 13.20
N SER A 179 -32.72 3.00 13.96
CA SER A 179 -33.07 3.88 15.08
C SER A 179 -33.84 5.12 14.61
N ALA A 180 -33.41 5.75 13.51
CA ALA A 180 -34.12 6.88 12.91
C ALA A 180 -35.53 6.49 12.45
N LYS A 181 -35.70 5.33 11.81
CA LYS A 181 -37.00 4.82 11.37
C LYS A 181 -37.95 4.52 12.54
N ARG A 182 -37.41 4.11 13.69
CA ARG A 182 -38.20 3.81 14.90
C ARG A 182 -38.60 5.06 15.68
N ALA A 183 -37.85 6.15 15.55
CA ALA A 183 -38.20 7.45 16.12
C ALA A 183 -39.25 8.22 15.30
N ALA A 184 -39.42 7.83 14.02
CA ALA A 184 -40.40 8.40 13.09
C ALA A 184 -41.76 7.68 13.07
N ALA A 185 -41.89 6.55 13.79
CA ALA A 185 -43.10 5.72 13.88
C ALA A 185 -43.79 5.92 15.23
#